data_AF-A0A359CSF0-F1
#
_entry.id   AF-A0A359CSF0-F1
#
_cell.length_a   1.000
_cell.length_b   1.000
_cell.length_c   1.000
_cell.angle_alpha   90.00
_cell.angle_beta   90.00
_cell.angle_gamma   90.00
#
_symmetry.space_group_name_H-M   'P 1'
#
loop_
_entity.id
_entity.type
_entity.pdbx_description
1 polymer ?
#
loop_
_entity_poly.entity_id
_entity_poly.type
_entity_poly.pdbx_seq_one_letter_code
_entity_poly.pdbx_strand_id
1 'polypeptide(L)'
;MFEHHQNILSWYIRPIFLIPFCFFAYKHSWSGIAITIFCLVTSMFWFPKPETVNEKTLAFLQFEMDWLNRSWDYKKILLVLSVPFSFTLLGLAFWKRSLWMGLAVIILMATGKIIWSIYNAGESGIAIIIPALSGLLICSLLIYFGFKRLEKKDKKNN
;
A
#
# COMPACT_ATOMS: atom_id res chain seq x y z
N MET A 1 20.32 -1.58 -1.00
CA MET A 1 18.88 -1.45 -1.34
C MET A 1 18.05 -1.05 -0.12
N PHE A 2 18.15 -1.74 1.01
CA PHE A 2 17.37 -1.43 2.23
C PHE A 2 17.76 -0.15 2.99
N GLU A 3 18.96 0.41 2.75
CA GLU A 3 19.40 1.64 3.44
C GLU A 3 18.50 2.84 3.14
N HIS A 4 17.99 2.97 1.92
CA HIS A 4 17.04 4.02 1.55
C HIS A 4 15.63 3.75 2.12
N HIS A 5 15.32 2.49 2.39
CA HIS A 5 14.04 2.06 2.97
C HIS A 5 13.96 2.29 4.50
N GLN A 6 15.05 2.72 5.13
CA GLN A 6 15.07 3.26 6.49
C GLN A 6 14.28 4.55 6.61
N ASN A 7 14.07 5.26 5.50
CA ASN A 7 13.27 6.47 5.49
C ASN A 7 11.78 6.14 5.59
N ILE A 8 11.16 6.52 6.71
CA ILE A 8 9.72 6.32 6.96
C ILE A 8 8.86 7.04 5.91
N LEU A 9 9.38 8.09 5.24
CA LEU A 9 8.70 8.75 4.11
C LEU A 9 8.37 7.77 2.98
N SER A 10 9.24 6.79 2.73
CA SER A 10 8.99 5.73 1.74
C SER A 10 7.85 4.79 2.14
N TRP A 11 7.46 4.77 3.43
CA TRP A 11 6.34 3.98 3.93
C TRP A 11 5.01 4.74 3.75
N TYR A 12 5.03 6.07 3.90
CA TYR A 12 3.87 6.94 3.67
C TYR A 12 3.52 7.10 2.19
N ILE A 13 4.53 7.11 1.30
CA ILE A 13 4.26 7.34 -0.13
C ILE A 13 3.50 6.18 -0.80
N ARG A 14 3.64 4.95 -0.30
CA ARG A 14 2.99 3.77 -0.90
C ARG A 14 1.47 3.82 -0.82
N PRO A 15 0.85 4.08 0.36
CA PRO A 15 -0.58 4.37 0.42
C PRO A 15 -0.98 5.49 -0.53
N ILE A 16 -0.20 6.58 -0.60
CA ILE A 16 -0.53 7.72 -1.47
C ILE A 16 -0.61 7.30 -2.94
N PHE A 17 0.26 6.41 -3.42
CA PHE A 17 0.19 5.88 -4.78
C PHE A 17 -1.04 4.99 -5.06
N LEU A 18 -1.74 4.48 -4.04
CA LEU A 18 -3.02 3.81 -4.26
C LEU A 18 -4.08 4.77 -4.82
N ILE A 19 -3.98 6.06 -4.55
CA ILE A 19 -4.96 7.07 -5.00
C ILE A 19 -4.95 7.21 -6.54
N PRO A 20 -3.81 7.53 -7.20
CA PRO A 20 -3.76 7.56 -8.66
C PRO A 20 -4.06 6.20 -9.27
N PHE A 21 -3.68 5.09 -8.62
CA PHE A 21 -4.01 3.74 -9.08
C PHE A 21 -5.53 3.54 -9.14
N CYS A 22 -6.25 3.84 -8.07
CA CYS A 22 -7.70 3.76 -8.00
C CYS A 22 -8.38 4.70 -9.01
N PHE A 23 -7.82 5.90 -9.22
CA PHE A 23 -8.33 6.86 -10.21
C PHE A 23 -8.20 6.33 -11.65
N PHE A 24 -7.03 5.83 -12.03
CA PHE A 24 -6.81 5.27 -13.37
C PHE A 24 -7.57 3.95 -13.57
N ALA A 25 -7.70 3.13 -12.53
CA ALA A 25 -8.56 1.95 -12.53
C ALA A 25 -10.03 2.32 -12.75
N TYR A 26 -10.52 3.39 -12.11
CA TYR A 26 -11.88 3.91 -12.34
C TYR A 26 -12.07 4.43 -13.78
N LYS A 27 -11.03 5.04 -14.36
CA LYS A 27 -11.03 5.54 -15.75
C LYS A 27 -10.73 4.47 -16.80
N HIS A 28 -10.51 3.22 -16.40
CA HIS A 28 -10.13 2.10 -17.28
C HIS A 28 -8.86 2.40 -18.11
N SER A 29 -7.94 3.19 -17.54
CA SER A 29 -6.69 3.59 -18.21
C SER A 29 -5.55 2.64 -17.86
N TRP A 30 -5.26 1.70 -18.76
CA TRP A 30 -4.16 0.74 -18.59
C TRP A 30 -2.79 1.39 -18.46
N SER A 31 -2.53 2.45 -19.23
CA SER A 31 -1.27 3.21 -19.15
C SER A 31 -1.10 3.91 -17.80
N GLY A 32 -2.15 4.54 -17.28
CA GLY A 32 -2.12 5.18 -15.96
C GLY A 32 -1.93 4.18 -14.82
N ILE A 33 -2.54 3.00 -14.92
CA ILE A 33 -2.31 1.90 -13.96
C ILE A 33 -0.85 1.44 -14.00
N ALA A 34 -0.30 1.19 -15.20
CA ALA A 34 1.08 0.74 -15.36
C ALA A 34 2.10 1.76 -14.83
N ILE A 35 1.91 3.05 -15.14
CA ILE A 35 2.75 4.13 -14.61
C ILE A 35 2.68 4.18 -13.09
N THR A 36 1.49 4.04 -12.51
CA THR A 36 1.35 4.09 -11.04
C THR A 36 2.02 2.90 -10.37
N ILE A 37 1.89 1.69 -10.92
CA ILE A 37 2.61 0.51 -10.42
C ILE A 37 4.11 0.72 -10.52
N PHE A 38 4.59 1.24 -11.65
CA PHE A 38 6.01 1.55 -11.83
C PHE A 38 6.53 2.56 -10.80
N CYS A 39 5.80 3.65 -10.55
CA CYS A 39 6.12 4.62 -9.51
C CYS A 39 6.11 3.98 -8.10
N LEU A 40 5.13 3.11 -7.82
CA LEU A 40 5.03 2.43 -6.53
C LEU A 40 6.24 1.51 -6.27
N VAL A 41 6.66 0.73 -7.27
CA VAL A 41 7.83 -0.16 -7.15
C VAL A 41 9.13 0.64 -7.06
N THR A 42 9.26 1.72 -7.84
CA THR A 42 10.48 2.54 -7.85
C THR A 42 10.58 3.49 -6.65
N SER A 43 9.49 3.76 -5.93
CA SER A 43 9.44 4.66 -4.77
C SER A 43 10.41 4.31 -3.63
N MET A 44 10.83 3.04 -3.54
CA MET A 44 11.86 2.60 -2.58
C MET A 44 13.23 3.25 -2.80
N PHE A 45 13.50 3.77 -4.00
CA PHE A 45 14.78 4.36 -4.39
C PHE A 45 14.77 5.89 -4.37
N TRP A 46 13.61 6.53 -4.20
CA TRP A 46 13.48 7.98 -4.38
C TRP A 46 13.98 8.78 -3.18
N PHE A 47 14.08 8.15 -2.01
CA PHE A 47 14.40 8.84 -0.76
C PHE A 47 15.86 8.63 -0.37
N PRO A 48 16.59 9.69 0.06
CA PRO A 48 17.94 9.55 0.55
C PRO A 48 17.97 8.80 1.89
N LYS A 49 19.12 8.21 2.20
CA LYS A 49 19.39 7.58 3.49
C LYS A 49 19.22 8.63 4.59
N PRO A 50 18.39 8.38 5.61
CA PRO A 50 18.18 9.32 6.72
C PRO A 50 19.44 9.43 7.60
N GLU A 51 19.74 10.64 8.08
CA GLU A 51 20.87 10.91 8.99
C GLU A 51 20.62 10.43 10.42
N THR A 52 19.34 10.34 10.83
CA THR A 52 18.92 9.81 12.13
C THR A 52 17.82 8.76 11.94
N VAL A 53 18.04 7.53 12.40
CA VAL A 53 17.06 6.42 12.30
C VAL A 53 16.59 6.05 13.69
N ASN A 54 15.28 5.88 13.87
CA ASN A 54 14.73 5.32 15.10
C ASN A 54 15.11 3.84 15.22
N GLU A 55 15.66 3.42 16.35
CA GLU A 55 16.11 2.04 16.59
C GLU A 55 15.01 1.01 16.31
N LYS A 56 13.75 1.33 16.60
CA LYS A 56 12.61 0.44 16.31
C LYS A 56 12.38 0.23 14.82
N THR A 57 12.58 1.28 14.01
CA THR A 57 12.47 1.20 12.55
C THR A 57 13.61 0.37 11.96
N LEU A 58 14.83 0.56 12.47
CA LEU A 58 16.00 -0.22 12.05
C LEU A 58 15.83 -1.71 12.39
N ALA A 59 15.41 -2.03 13.61
CA ALA A 59 15.16 -3.39 14.07
C ALA A 59 14.07 -4.08 13.23
N PHE A 60 13.00 -3.34 12.89
CA PHE A 60 11.96 -3.86 12.00
C PHE A 60 12.50 -4.17 10.59
N LEU A 61 13.31 -3.29 10.02
CA LEU A 61 13.88 -3.48 8.67
C LEU A 61 14.87 -4.65 8.62
N GLN A 62 15.70 -4.81 9.65
CA GLN A 62 16.59 -5.96 9.77
C GLN A 62 15.79 -7.26 9.85
N PHE A 63 14.73 -7.28 10.66
CA PHE A 63 13.81 -8.40 10.73
C PHE A 63 13.18 -8.73 9.36
N GLU A 64 12.71 -7.71 8.63
CA GLU A 64 12.12 -7.90 7.30
C GLU A 64 13.13 -8.47 6.31
N MET A 65 14.38 -8.00 6.33
CA MET A 65 15.46 -8.54 5.49
C MET A 65 15.76 -10.00 5.82
N ASP A 66 15.87 -10.34 7.10
CA ASP A 66 16.15 -11.71 7.53
C ASP A 66 15.01 -12.66 7.14
N TRP A 67 13.76 -12.19 7.29
CA TRP A 67 12.58 -12.93 6.84
C TRP A 67 12.57 -13.14 5.33
N LEU A 68 12.97 -12.12 4.55
CA LEU A 68 13.09 -12.20 3.08
C LEU A 68 14.20 -13.12 2.62
N ASN A 69 15.32 -13.22 3.35
CA ASN A 69 16.44 -14.11 3.02
C ASN A 69 16.26 -15.54 3.53
N ARG A 70 15.35 -15.79 4.49
CA ARG A 70 15.01 -17.14 4.97
C ARG A 70 14.40 -18.00 3.83
N SER A 71 14.57 -19.32 3.96
CA SER A 71 14.03 -20.33 3.03
C SER A 71 12.55 -20.10 2.69
N TRP A 72 12.21 -20.42 1.44
CA TRP A 72 10.87 -20.27 0.91
C TRP A 72 9.96 -21.38 1.42
N ASP A 73 9.15 -21.05 2.42
CA ASP A 73 8.06 -21.90 2.91
C ASP A 73 6.75 -21.59 2.16
N TYR A 74 5.78 -22.52 2.18
CA TYR A 74 4.47 -22.33 1.55
C TYR A 74 3.74 -21.10 2.08
N LYS A 75 3.89 -20.79 3.39
CA LYS A 75 3.32 -19.59 4.02
C LYS A 75 3.88 -18.30 3.42
N LYS A 76 5.18 -18.27 3.12
CA LYS A 76 5.87 -17.12 2.53
C LYS A 76 5.39 -16.90 1.09
N ILE A 77 5.24 -17.97 0.32
CA ILE A 77 4.70 -17.92 -1.05
C ILE A 77 3.27 -17.36 -1.04
N LEU A 78 2.40 -17.89 -0.18
CA LEU A 78 1.03 -17.42 -0.05
C LEU A 78 0.96 -15.92 0.31
N LEU A 79 1.83 -15.47 1.23
CA LEU A 79 1.89 -14.06 1.59
C LEU A 79 2.36 -13.19 0.42
N VAL A 80 3.41 -13.58 -0.28
CA VAL A 80 3.90 -12.82 -1.45
C VAL A 80 2.83 -12.75 -2.54
N LEU A 81 2.09 -13.83 -2.79
CA LEU A 81 0.99 -13.87 -3.76
C LEU A 81 -0.25 -13.07 -3.33
N SER A 82 -0.48 -12.92 -2.02
CA SER A 82 -1.58 -12.11 -1.50
C SER A 82 -1.46 -10.63 -1.89
N VAL A 83 -0.24 -10.13 -2.08
CA VAL A 83 0.02 -8.74 -2.48
C VAL A 83 -0.53 -8.44 -3.88
N PRO A 84 -0.05 -9.09 -4.98
CA PRO A 84 -0.58 -8.84 -6.31
C PRO A 84 -2.08 -9.18 -6.39
N PHE A 85 -2.55 -10.20 -5.68
CA PHE A 85 -3.97 -10.54 -5.62
C PHE A 85 -4.82 -9.41 -4.99
N SER A 86 -4.33 -8.76 -3.94
CA SER A 86 -5.02 -7.61 -3.34
C SER A 86 -5.06 -6.40 -4.28
N PHE A 87 -3.98 -6.16 -5.02
CA PHE A 87 -3.93 -5.09 -6.03
C PHE A 87 -4.87 -5.33 -7.20
N THR A 88 -5.01 -6.58 -7.68
CA THR A 88 -5.96 -6.91 -8.73
C THR A 88 -7.41 -6.75 -8.24
N LEU A 89 -7.72 -7.19 -7.02
CA LEU A 89 -9.03 -6.96 -6.41
C LEU A 89 -9.34 -5.47 -6.26
N LEU A 90 -8.38 -4.66 -5.81
CA LEU A 90 -8.54 -3.22 -5.70
C LEU A 90 -8.80 -2.59 -7.07
N GLY A 91 -8.01 -2.97 -8.07
CA GLY A 91 -8.19 -2.53 -9.45
C GLY A 91 -9.59 -2.87 -9.98
N LEU A 92 -10.02 -4.13 -9.81
CA LEU A 92 -11.35 -4.59 -10.22
C LEU A 92 -12.49 -3.89 -9.47
N ALA A 93 -12.32 -3.57 -8.18
CA ALA A 93 -13.32 -2.86 -7.40
C ALA A 93 -13.60 -1.46 -7.98
N PHE A 94 -12.54 -0.71 -8.32
CA PHE A 94 -12.69 0.60 -8.96
C PHE A 94 -13.07 0.50 -10.44
N TRP A 95 -12.64 -0.55 -11.13
CA TRP A 95 -13.05 -0.85 -12.50
C TRP A 95 -14.57 -1.05 -12.60
N LYS A 96 -15.16 -1.78 -11.65
CA LYS A 96 -16.62 -1.96 -11.50
C LYS A 96 -17.32 -0.76 -10.85
N ARG A 97 -16.60 0.33 -10.58
CA ARG A 97 -17.11 1.54 -9.91
C ARG A 97 -17.79 1.23 -8.57
N SER A 98 -17.24 0.29 -7.79
CA SER A 98 -17.77 -0.05 -6.46
C SER A 98 -16.88 0.52 -5.37
N LEU A 99 -17.35 1.61 -4.76
CA LEU A 99 -16.70 2.23 -3.60
C LEU A 99 -16.55 1.28 -2.42
N TRP A 100 -17.62 0.55 -2.09
CA TRP A 100 -17.65 -0.33 -0.93
C TRP A 100 -16.65 -1.48 -1.08
N MET A 101 -16.54 -2.08 -2.27
CA MET A 101 -15.52 -3.09 -2.54
C MET A 101 -14.11 -2.50 -2.44
N GLY A 102 -13.89 -1.30 -2.97
CA GLY A 102 -12.58 -0.64 -2.92
C GLY A 102 -12.13 -0.35 -1.49
N LEU A 103 -13.02 0.21 -0.67
CA LEU A 103 -12.76 0.47 0.75
C LEU A 103 -12.51 -0.82 1.53
N ALA A 104 -13.31 -1.86 1.29
CA ALA A 104 -13.13 -3.16 1.93
C ALA A 104 -11.74 -3.75 1.63
N VAL A 105 -11.29 -3.69 0.37
CA VAL A 105 -9.95 -4.19 -0.02
C VAL A 105 -8.83 -3.39 0.64
N ILE A 106 -8.94 -2.06 0.73
CA ILE A 106 -7.93 -1.22 1.40
C ILE A 106 -7.84 -1.56 2.89
N ILE A 107 -8.98 -1.76 3.55
CA ILE A 107 -9.04 -2.17 4.95
C ILE A 107 -8.37 -3.54 5.12
N LEU A 108 -8.68 -4.51 4.26
CA LEU A 108 -8.05 -5.85 4.29
C LEU A 108 -6.53 -5.79 4.07
N MET A 109 -6.05 -4.95 3.14
CA MET A 109 -4.61 -4.77 2.91
C MET A 109 -3.91 -4.20 4.14
N ALA A 110 -4.50 -3.19 4.78
CA ALA A 110 -3.93 -2.56 5.97
C ALA A 110 -3.93 -3.52 7.17
N THR A 111 -5.05 -4.20 7.44
CA THR A 111 -5.14 -5.16 8.55
C THR A 111 -4.23 -6.36 8.33
N GLY A 112 -4.17 -6.90 7.10
CA GLY A 112 -3.24 -7.98 6.75
C GLY A 112 -1.78 -7.60 7.02
N LYS A 113 -1.39 -6.37 6.63
CA LYS A 113 -0.04 -5.87 6.89
C LYS A 113 0.26 -5.69 8.38
N ILE A 114 -0.71 -5.18 9.16
CA ILE A 114 -0.57 -5.00 10.61
C ILE A 114 -0.47 -6.36 11.31
N ILE A 115 -1.35 -7.31 11.00
CA ILE A 115 -1.35 -8.65 11.60
C ILE A 115 -0.02 -9.36 11.30
N TRP A 116 0.43 -9.31 10.04
CA TRP A 116 1.71 -9.90 9.66
C TRP A 116 2.89 -9.24 10.41
N SER A 117 2.87 -7.91 10.52
CA SER A 117 3.90 -7.15 11.23
C SER A 117 3.97 -7.52 12.72
N ILE A 118 2.82 -7.59 13.41
CA ILE A 118 2.78 -7.92 14.84
C ILE A 118 3.17 -9.38 15.08
N TYR A 119 2.63 -10.31 14.29
CA TYR A 119 2.89 -11.74 14.46
C TYR A 119 4.36 -12.11 14.22
N ASN A 120 5.01 -11.45 13.26
CA ASN A 120 6.36 -11.79 12.85
C ASN A 120 7.43 -10.92 13.54
N ALA A 121 7.19 -9.61 13.72
CA ALA A 121 8.18 -8.66 14.21
C ALA A 121 7.97 -8.17 15.66
N GLY A 122 6.94 -8.65 16.37
CA GLY A 122 6.70 -8.33 17.78
C GLY A 122 6.59 -6.82 18.05
N GLU A 123 7.33 -6.31 19.05
CA GLU A 123 7.34 -4.87 19.41
C GLU A 123 7.83 -3.96 18.27
N SER A 124 8.77 -4.43 17.45
CA SER A 124 9.24 -3.68 16.27
C SER A 124 8.14 -3.55 15.22
N GLY A 125 7.17 -4.48 15.21
CA GLY A 125 6.01 -4.44 14.32
C GLY A 125 5.06 -3.26 14.56
N ILE A 126 5.14 -2.61 15.74
CA ILE A 126 4.37 -1.41 16.07
C ILE A 126 4.79 -0.22 15.16
N ALA A 127 6.04 -0.20 14.68
CA ALA A 127 6.54 0.87 13.83
C ALA A 127 5.75 1.02 12.51
N ILE A 128 5.13 -0.06 12.03
CA ILE A 128 4.30 -0.06 10.81
C ILE A 128 2.89 0.48 11.05
N ILE A 129 2.37 0.38 12.28
CA ILE A 129 0.96 0.69 12.59
C ILE A 129 0.63 2.15 12.25
N ILE A 130 1.50 3.08 12.64
CA ILE A 130 1.31 4.51 12.40
C ILE A 130 1.19 4.80 10.88
N PRO A 131 2.17 4.44 10.03
CA PRO A 131 2.08 4.64 8.59
C PRO A 131 0.94 3.85 7.92
N ALA A 132 0.58 2.67 8.44
CA ALA A 132 -0.54 1.90 7.92
C ALA A 132 -1.90 2.57 8.20
N LEU A 133 -2.12 3.05 9.42
CA LEU A 133 -3.35 3.74 9.82
C LEU A 133 -3.48 5.10 9.13
N SER A 134 -2.40 5.89 9.07
CA SER A 134 -2.42 7.17 8.37
C SER A 134 -2.69 6.97 6.88
N GLY A 135 -2.05 5.97 6.27
CA GLY A 135 -2.28 5.59 4.88
C GLY A 135 -3.73 5.19 4.64
N LEU A 136 -4.29 4.35 5.51
CA LEU A 136 -5.68 3.92 5.44
C LEU A 136 -6.65 5.10 5.56
N LEU A 137 -6.45 6.00 6.53
CA LEU A 137 -7.28 7.20 6.71
C LEU A 137 -7.23 8.11 5.47
N ILE A 138 -6.02 8.46 5.01
CA ILE A 138 -5.82 9.35 3.87
C ILE A 138 -6.41 8.74 2.60
N CYS A 139 -6.12 7.47 2.31
CA CYS A 139 -6.65 6.77 1.15
C CYS A 139 -8.17 6.69 1.19
N SER A 140 -8.75 6.30 2.33
CA SER A 140 -10.20 6.15 2.47
C SER A 140 -10.91 7.49 2.27
N LEU A 141 -10.41 8.57 2.87
CA LEU A 141 -10.97 9.92 2.71
C LEU A 141 -10.90 10.38 1.26
N LEU A 142 -9.71 10.32 0.64
CA LEU A 142 -9.51 10.83 -0.72
C LEU A 142 -10.26 10.01 -1.76
N ILE A 143 -10.34 8.69 -1.59
CA ILE A 143 -11.14 7.82 -2.46
C ILE A 143 -12.62 8.12 -2.30
N TYR A 144 -13.11 8.25 -1.07
CA TYR A 144 -14.51 8.56 -0.81
C TYR A 144 -14.90 9.91 -1.44
N PHE A 145 -14.12 10.97 -1.19
CA PHE A 145 -14.37 12.29 -1.76
C PHE A 145 -14.21 12.31 -3.29
N GLY A 146 -13.14 11.71 -3.81
CA GLY A 146 -12.83 11.65 -5.24
C GLY A 146 -13.93 10.92 -6.01
N PHE A 147 -14.36 9.76 -5.51
CA PHE A 147 -15.42 9.00 -6.14
C PHE A 147 -16.78 9.72 -6.07
N LYS A 148 -17.16 10.28 -4.91
CA LYS A 148 -18.42 11.02 -4.77
C LYS A 148 -18.47 12.23 -5.71
N ARG A 149 -17.33 12.87 -5.97
CA ARG A 149 -17.21 13.96 -6.95
C ARG A 149 -17.34 13.46 -8.39
N LEU A 150 -16.73 12.32 -8.72
CA LEU A 150 -16.83 11.70 -10.04
C LEU A 150 -18.24 11.22 -10.34
N GLU A 151 -18.90 10.55 -9.40
CA GLU A 151 -20.28 10.07 -9.54
C GLU A 151 -21.27 11.24 -9.74
N LYS A 152 -21.12 12.33 -8.98
CA LYS A 152 -21.92 13.56 -9.18
C LYS A 152 -21.72 14.17 -10.57
N LYS A 153 -20.51 14.09 -11.14
CA LYS A 153 -20.21 14.63 -12.47
C LYS A 153 -20.79 13.74 -13.57
N ASP A 154 -20.69 12.42 -13.43
CA ASP A 154 -21.31 11.46 -14.35
C ASP A 154 -22.84 11.59 -14.35
N LYS A 155 -23.48 11.73 -13.17
CA LYS A 155 -24.93 11.97 -13.05
C LYS A 155 -25.41 13.32 -13.62
N LYS A 156 -24.52 14.30 -13.76
CA LYS A 156 -24.83 15.62 -14.34
C LYS A 156 -24.69 15.63 -15.87
N ASN A 157 -23.93 14.69 -16.42
CA ASN A 157 -23.63 14.58 -17.84
C ASN A 157 -24.51 13.55 -18.59
N ASN A 158 -25.31 12.77 -17.85
CA ASN A 158 -26.38 11.90 -18.36
C ASN A 158 -27.74 12.55 -18.13
#